data_AF-A0A6B2TI45-F1
#
_entry.id   AF-A0A6B2TI45-F1
#
_cell.length_a   1.000
_cell.length_b   1.000
_cell.length_c   1.000
_cell.angle_alpha   90.00
_cell.angle_beta   90.00
_cell.angle_gamma   90.00
#
_symmetry.space_group_name_H-M   'P 1'
#
loop_
_entity.id
_entity.type
_entity.pdbx_description
1 polymer ?
#
loop_
_entity_poly.entity_id
_entity_poly.type
_entity_poly.pdbx_seq_one_letter_code
_entity_poly.pdbx_strand_id
1 'polypeptide(L)'
;RDARRVGPLFADTRADAEALLDALAAEADGAPVAMDVPESNPEAVALAEARGMKPTFDTARMYTGPVREYAEARVFGVTSLELG
;
A
#
# COMPACT_ATOMS: atom_id res chain seq x y z
N ARG A 1 0.13 12.49 -15.33
CA ARG A 1 0.59 13.43 -14.28
C ARG A 1 1.03 12.56 -13.13
N ASP A 2 2.25 12.72 -12.64
CA ASP A 2 2.81 11.80 -11.66
C ASP A 2 2.09 11.95 -10.31
N ALA A 3 1.54 10.85 -9.81
CA ALA A 3 0.91 10.79 -8.50
C ALA A 3 1.97 10.82 -7.39
N ARG A 4 1.68 11.43 -6.26
CA ARG A 4 2.51 11.32 -5.04
C ARG A 4 2.41 9.87 -4.56
N ARG A 5 3.55 9.21 -4.32
CA ARG A 5 3.55 7.82 -3.87
C ARG A 5 3.68 7.71 -2.35
N VAL A 6 2.86 6.86 -1.75
CA VAL A 6 2.99 6.39 -0.37
C VAL A 6 3.59 4.98 -0.43
N GLY A 7 4.73 4.80 0.24
CA GLY A 7 5.45 3.53 0.29
C GLY A 7 6.72 3.66 1.13
N PRO A 8 6.94 2.79 2.13
CA PRO A 8 6.02 1.75 2.60
C PRO A 8 4.88 2.33 3.46
N LEU A 9 3.79 1.58 3.59
CA LEU A 9 2.77 1.79 4.61
C LEU A 9 2.68 0.53 5.48
N PHE A 10 3.38 0.55 6.61
CA PHE A 10 3.35 -0.53 7.60
C PHE A 10 2.54 -0.08 8.82
N ALA A 11 1.71 -0.98 9.33
CA ALA A 11 0.83 -0.68 10.45
C ALA A 11 0.45 -1.95 11.22
N ASP A 12 0.31 -1.85 12.54
CA ASP A 12 -0.12 -2.98 13.37
C ASP A 12 -1.61 -3.29 13.21
N THR A 13 -2.42 -2.27 12.93
CA THR A 13 -3.86 -2.41 12.70
C THR A 13 -4.34 -1.65 11.46
N ARG A 14 -5.53 -2.03 10.99
CA ARG A 14 -6.24 -1.31 9.93
C ARG A 14 -6.43 0.17 10.25
N ALA A 15 -6.78 0.50 11.49
CA ALA A 15 -7.01 1.87 11.93
C ALA A 15 -5.73 2.71 11.93
N ASP A 16 -4.59 2.13 12.30
CA ASP A 16 -3.29 2.81 12.23
C ASP A 16 -2.92 3.12 10.78
N ALA A 17 -3.17 2.17 9.86
CA ALA A 17 -2.94 2.37 8.43
C ALA A 17 -3.81 3.51 7.85
N GLU A 18 -5.08 3.62 8.30
CA GLU A 18 -5.95 4.75 7.90
C GLU A 18 -5.39 6.08 8.37
N ALA A 19 -5.04 6.17 9.65
CA ALA A 19 -4.55 7.42 10.23
C ALA A 19 -3.28 7.91 9.50
N LEU A 20 -2.36 6.98 9.18
CA LEU A 20 -1.14 7.28 8.44
C LEU A 20 -1.42 7.70 6.99
N LEU A 21 -2.26 6.95 6.27
CA LEU A 21 -2.61 7.26 4.89
C LEU A 21 -3.32 8.60 4.77
N ASP A 22 -4.30 8.87 5.63
CA ASP A 22 -5.09 10.09 5.62
C ASP A 22 -4.22 11.31 5.95
N ALA A 23 -3.29 11.20 6.90
CA ALA A 23 -2.33 12.24 7.21
C ALA A 23 -1.40 12.55 6.02
N LEU A 24 -0.86 11.53 5.36
CA LEU A 24 0.00 11.71 4.18
C LEU A 24 -0.78 12.26 2.98
N ALA A 25 -2.03 11.83 2.80
CA ALA A 25 -2.88 12.32 1.71
C ALA A 25 -3.26 13.79 1.90
N ALA A 26 -3.41 14.26 3.14
CA ALA A 26 -3.66 15.67 3.44
C ALA A 26 -2.50 16.58 2.95
N GLU A 27 -1.26 16.10 3.02
CA GLU A 27 -0.06 16.83 2.54
C GLU A 27 0.05 16.85 1.00
N ALA A 28 -0.77 16.06 0.28
CA ALA A 28 -0.74 16.02 -1.18
C ALA A 28 -1.40 17.24 -1.83
N ASP A 29 -2.08 18.11 -1.07
CA ASP A 29 -2.75 19.34 -1.54
C ASP A 29 -3.64 19.11 -2.78
N GLY A 30 -4.47 18.06 -2.70
CA GLY A 30 -5.36 17.63 -3.78
C GLY A 30 -4.69 16.94 -4.97
N ALA A 31 -3.37 16.76 -4.96
CA ALA A 31 -2.69 15.93 -5.95
C ALA A 31 -3.07 14.44 -5.79
N PRO A 32 -3.14 13.67 -6.89
CA PRO A 32 -3.40 12.24 -6.80
C PRO A 32 -2.34 11.52 -5.95
N VAL A 33 -2.80 10.61 -5.09
CA VAL A 33 -1.95 9.71 -4.31
C VAL A 33 -2.02 8.30 -4.90
N ALA A 34 -0.86 7.64 -4.98
CA ALA A 34 -0.73 6.27 -5.42
C ALA A 34 0.00 5.43 -4.35
N MET A 35 -0.35 4.15 -4.28
CA MET A 35 0.28 3.17 -3.39
C MET A 35 0.23 1.82 -4.08
N ASP A 36 1.28 1.03 -3.91
CA ASP A 36 1.33 -0.34 -4.39
C ASP A 36 0.78 -1.25 -3.28
N VAL A 37 -0.42 -1.79 -3.47
CA VAL A 37 -1.19 -2.50 -2.44
C VAL A 37 -0.97 -4.02 -2.58
N PRO A 38 -0.56 -4.75 -1.53
CA PRO A 38 -0.45 -6.20 -1.61
C PRO A 38 -1.83 -6.85 -1.59
N GLU A 39 -2.21 -7.52 -2.68
CA GLU A 39 -3.48 -8.27 -2.77
C GLU A 39 -3.61 -9.38 -1.71
N SER A 40 -2.48 -9.88 -1.20
CA SER A 40 -2.45 -10.88 -0.14
C SER A 40 -2.87 -10.35 1.23
N ASN A 41 -3.03 -9.04 1.39
CA ASN A 41 -3.60 -8.42 2.58
C ASN A 41 -5.00 -7.82 2.27
N PRO A 42 -6.10 -8.54 2.56
CA PRO A 42 -7.45 -8.06 2.28
C PRO A 42 -7.81 -6.74 2.98
N GLU A 43 -7.24 -6.48 4.16
CA GLU A 43 -7.44 -5.23 4.89
C GLU A 43 -6.78 -4.03 4.17
N ALA A 44 -5.67 -4.28 3.47
CA ALA A 44 -5.00 -3.28 2.63
C ALA A 44 -5.81 -2.97 1.37
N VAL A 45 -6.37 -3.99 0.73
CA VAL A 45 -7.29 -3.83 -0.40
C VAL A 45 -8.53 -3.03 0.02
N ALA A 46 -9.16 -3.42 1.13
CA ALA A 46 -10.32 -2.71 1.67
C ALA A 46 -10.00 -1.25 2.05
N LEU A 47 -8.79 -0.95 2.51
CA LEU A 47 -8.32 0.43 2.72
C LEU A 47 -8.32 1.25 1.44
N ALA A 48 -7.63 0.74 0.42
CA ALA A 48 -7.53 1.41 -0.87
C ALA A 48 -8.91 1.66 -1.49
N GLU A 49 -9.79 0.67 -1.46
CA GLU A 49 -11.17 0.78 -1.93
C GLU A 49 -11.99 1.80 -1.14
N ALA A 50 -11.90 1.78 0.20
CA ALA A 50 -12.60 2.73 1.07
C ALA A 50 -12.16 4.19 0.85
N ARG A 51 -10.94 4.41 0.36
CA ARG A 51 -10.43 5.75 -0.01
C ARG A 51 -10.61 6.07 -1.50
N GLY A 52 -11.37 5.24 -2.22
CA GLY A 52 -11.72 5.47 -3.62
C GLY A 52 -10.56 5.29 -4.60
N MET A 53 -9.45 4.68 -4.16
CA MET A 53 -8.33 4.36 -5.03
C MET A 53 -8.79 3.37 -6.12
N LYS A 54 -8.20 3.48 -7.30
CA LYS A 54 -8.52 2.61 -8.44
C LYS A 54 -7.26 1.87 -8.88
N PRO A 55 -7.35 0.55 -9.15
CA PRO A 55 -6.24 -0.19 -9.73
C PRO A 55 -5.82 0.45 -11.06
N THR A 56 -4.52 0.65 -11.24
CA THR A 56 -3.94 1.21 -12.48
C THR A 56 -3.05 0.21 -13.21
N PHE A 57 -2.47 -0.75 -12.49
CA PHE A 57 -1.74 -1.90 -13.02
C PHE A 57 -1.68 -3.00 -11.95
N ASP A 58 -1.31 -4.21 -12.33
CA ASP A 58 -1.03 -5.34 -11.46
C ASP A 58 0.40 -5.88 -11.68
N THR A 59 0.96 -6.50 -10.65
CA THR A 59 2.22 -7.25 -10.78
C THR A 59 2.30 -8.31 -9.68
N ALA A 60 3.11 -9.35 -9.93
CA ALA A 60 3.30 -10.43 -8.98
C ALA A 60 4.63 -10.26 -8.24
N ARG A 61 4.61 -10.40 -6.92
CA ARG A 61 5.84 -10.63 -6.16
C ARG A 61 6.32 -12.06 -6.43
N MET A 62 7.54 -12.19 -6.94
CA MET A 62 8.13 -13.48 -7.31
C MET A 62 9.33 -13.83 -6.42
N TYR A 63 9.49 -15.11 -6.13
CA TYR A 63 10.62 -15.66 -5.38
C TYR A 63 11.21 -16.84 -6.16
N THR A 64 12.54 -16.91 -6.27
CA THR A 64 13.24 -18.08 -6.87
C THR A 64 13.42 -19.25 -5.89
N GLY A 65 13.05 -19.05 -4.63
CA GLY A 65 13.11 -20.03 -3.55
C GLY A 65 11.95 -19.86 -2.57
N PRO A 66 12.01 -20.48 -1.38
CA PRO A 66 10.96 -20.36 -0.38
C PRO A 66 10.70 -18.91 0.01
N VAL A 67 9.42 -18.55 0.16
CA VAL A 67 9.02 -17.26 0.74
C VAL A 67 9.47 -17.24 2.19
N ARG A 68 10.21 -16.21 2.59
CA ARG A 68 10.57 -16.01 4.01
C ARG A 68 9.36 -15.47 4.75
N GLU A 69 9.14 -15.94 5.98
CA GLU A 69 8.08 -15.40 6.83
C GLU A 69 8.34 -13.91 7.12
N TYR A 70 7.27 -13.12 7.01
CA TYR A 70 7.25 -11.70 7.36
C TYR A 70 5.85 -11.35 7.84
N ALA A 71 5.69 -10.18 8.45
CA ALA A 71 4.40 -9.72 8.98
C ALA A 71 3.47 -9.22 7.85
N GLU A 72 3.05 -10.11 6.96
CA GLU A 72 2.24 -9.79 5.76
C GLU A 72 0.98 -8.98 6.08
N ALA A 73 0.26 -9.36 7.14
CA ALA A 73 -0.93 -8.65 7.60
C ALA A 73 -0.67 -7.19 8.04
N ARG A 74 0.60 -6.81 8.28
CA ARG A 74 1.01 -5.46 8.66
C ARG A 74 1.48 -4.61 7.48
N VAL A 75 1.50 -5.17 6.27
CA VAL A 75 1.88 -4.45 5.05
C VAL A 75 0.62 -3.97 4.34
N PHE A 76 0.38 -2.66 4.40
CA PHE A 76 -0.74 -2.01 3.71
C PHE A 76 -0.33 -1.37 2.38
N GLY A 77 0.96 -1.04 2.24
CA GLY A 77 1.58 -0.61 0.99
C GLY A 77 3.04 -1.06 0.96
N VAL A 78 3.48 -1.63 -0.15
CA VAL A 78 4.89 -2.05 -0.31
C VAL A 78 5.82 -0.84 -0.40
N THR A 79 7.11 -1.02 -0.15
CA THR A 79 8.10 0.08 -0.20
C THR A 79 8.16 0.67 -1.61
N SER A 80 8.42 -0.19 -2.58
CA SER A 80 8.38 0.08 -4.02
C SER A 80 8.40 -1.26 -4.77
N LEU A 81 8.18 -1.25 -6.09
CA LEU A 81 8.27 -2.46 -6.91
C LEU A 81 9.71 -2.99 -7.03
N GLU A 82 10.70 -2.09 -6.95
CA GLU A 82 12.12 -2.40 -7.11
C GLU A 82 12.75 -2.97 -5.84
N LEU A 83 12.29 -2.52 -4.67
CA LEU A 83 12.90 -2.85 -3.38
C LEU A 83 12.05 -3.81 -2.54
N GLY A 84 10.74 -3.85 -2.79
CA GLY A 84 9.80 -4.66 -2.04
C GLY A 84 9.34 -4.02 -0.74
#